data_AF-A0A9Q3F6R0-F1
#
_entry.id   AF-A0A9Q3F6R0-F1
#
_cell.length_a   1.000
_cell.length_b   1.000
_cell.length_c   1.000
_cell.angle_alpha   90.00
_cell.angle_beta   90.00
_cell.angle_gamma   90.00
#
_symmetry.space_group_name_H-M   'P 1'
#
loop_
_entity.id
_entity.type
_entity.pdbx_description
1 polymer ?
#
loop_
_entity_poly.entity_id
_entity_poly.type
_entity_poly.pdbx_seq_one_letter_code
_entity_poly.pdbx_strand_id
1 'polypeptide(L)'
;MPRQIQAQLYRQREADRPLIIQDIYKKVKKIKKDKLQGRRTIDALIDTLKEENFVWSSARDAEGHINYLFFTHTLSIKLFHGFPNVIIMDCTYKNNEYKLPLSHIVAFSTTNKTFYGAFCFMKNETEP
;
A
#
# COMPACT_ATOMS: atom_id res chain seq x y z
N MET A 1 47.27 18.58 18.47
CA MET A 1 46.86 17.36 17.73
C MET A 1 46.42 17.75 16.32
N PRO A 2 47.01 17.20 15.23
CA PRO A 2 46.78 17.67 13.86
C PRO A 2 45.35 17.43 13.35
N ARG A 3 44.69 18.48 12.85
CA ARG A 3 43.31 18.48 12.31
C ARG A 3 43.03 17.40 11.26
N GLN A 4 44.06 17.02 10.50
CA GLN A 4 43.94 16.02 9.43
C GLN A 4 43.64 14.62 9.96
N ILE A 5 44.17 14.26 11.13
CA ILE A 5 43.95 12.93 11.74
C ILE A 5 42.50 12.80 12.21
N GLN A 6 41.94 13.86 12.82
CA GLN A 6 40.55 13.87 13.25
C GLN A 6 39.58 13.74 12.08
N ALA A 7 39.79 14.48 10.98
CA ALA A 7 38.94 14.38 9.80
C ALA A 7 38.93 12.96 9.19
N GLN A 8 40.08 12.27 9.24
CA GLN A 8 40.22 10.92 8.72
C GLN A 8 39.52 9.88 9.61
N LEU A 9 39.63 10.03 10.95
CA LEU A 9 38.90 9.20 11.92
C LEU A 9 37.38 9.41 11.83
N TYR A 10 36.92 10.63 11.57
CA TYR A 10 35.50 10.92 11.37
C TYR A 10 34.96 10.26 10.08
N ARG A 11 35.69 10.33 8.97
CA ARG A 11 35.29 9.62 7.72
C ARG A 11 35.30 8.10 7.89
N GLN A 12 36.28 7.53 8.59
CA GLN A 12 36.32 6.10 8.89
C GLN A 12 35.12 5.68 9.76
N ARG A 13 34.75 6.47 10.77
CA ARG A 13 33.55 6.20 11.60
C ARG A 13 32.23 6.31 10.83
N GLU A 14 32.11 7.22 9.87
CA GLU A 14 30.90 7.31 9.04
C GLU A 14 30.79 6.16 8.04
N ALA A 15 31.91 5.70 7.48
CA ALA A 15 31.96 4.57 6.56
C ALA A 15 31.73 3.22 7.27
N ASP A 16 32.20 3.09 8.51
CA ASP A 16 32.11 1.88 9.34
C ASP A 16 30.89 1.91 10.29
N ARG A 17 29.96 2.85 10.09
CA ARG A 17 28.74 2.93 10.90
C ARG A 17 27.87 1.69 10.59
N PRO A 18 27.59 0.84 11.60
CA PRO A 18 26.73 -0.32 11.37
C PRO A 18 25.35 0.14 10.92
N LEU A 19 24.86 -0.42 9.80
CA LEU A 19 23.53 -0.14 9.29
C LEU A 19 22.51 -0.65 10.30
N ILE A 20 21.83 0.29 10.95
CA ILE A 20 20.75 -0.03 11.88
C ILE A 20 19.50 -0.33 11.03
N ILE A 21 18.59 -1.16 11.52
CA ILE A 21 17.29 -1.45 10.86
C ILE A 21 16.58 -0.14 10.42
N GLN A 22 16.72 0.94 11.21
CA GLN A 22 16.20 2.27 10.87
C GLN A 22 16.79 2.87 9.58
N ASP A 23 18.07 2.63 9.29
CA ASP A 23 18.72 3.11 8.07
C ASP A 23 18.20 2.33 6.84
N ILE A 24 17.87 1.05 7.00
CA ILE A 24 17.17 0.26 5.98
C ILE A 24 15.79 0.86 5.72
N TYR A 25 15.00 1.13 6.77
CA TYR A 25 13.69 1.77 6.61
C TYR A 25 13.78 3.13 5.92
N LYS A 26 14.76 3.97 6.28
CA LYS A 26 14.98 5.27 5.62
C LYS A 26 15.37 5.12 4.15
N LYS A 27 16.27 4.18 3.82
CA LYS A 27 16.65 3.87 2.43
C LYS A 27 15.45 3.36 1.64
N VAL A 28 14.67 2.44 2.17
CA VAL A 28 13.45 1.93 1.53
C VAL A 28 12.43 3.04 1.33
N LYS A 29 12.22 3.92 2.32
CA LYS A 29 11.33 5.08 2.19
C LYS A 29 11.81 6.05 1.11
N LYS A 30 13.12 6.30 1.03
CA LYS A 30 13.72 7.12 -0.03
C LYS A 30 13.52 6.50 -1.40
N ILE A 31 13.80 5.20 -1.56
CA ILE A 31 13.58 4.47 -2.81
C ILE A 31 12.11 4.50 -3.23
N LYS A 32 11.17 4.29 -2.30
CA LYS A 32 9.73 4.41 -2.58
C LYS A 32 9.37 5.83 -3.05
N LYS A 33 9.90 6.86 -2.38
CA LYS A 33 9.67 8.26 -2.75
C LYS A 33 10.25 8.60 -4.14
N ASP A 34 11.43 8.08 -4.45
CA ASP A 34 12.08 8.28 -5.75
C ASP A 34 11.30 7.55 -6.86
N LYS A 35 10.81 6.33 -6.62
CA LYS A 35 9.93 5.60 -7.54
C LYS A 35 8.60 6.31 -7.78
N LEU A 36 8.09 7.01 -6.79
CA LEU A 36 6.85 7.78 -6.90
C LEU A 36 7.03 9.05 -7.74
N GLN A 37 8.25 9.52 -8.00
CA GLN A 37 8.54 10.72 -8.81
C GLN A 37 7.70 11.95 -8.41
N GLY A 38 7.31 12.07 -7.14
CA GLY A 38 6.43 13.15 -6.65
C GLY A 38 4.94 12.95 -6.91
N ARG A 39 4.52 11.85 -7.56
CA ARG A 39 3.10 11.45 -7.67
C ARG A 39 2.56 10.97 -6.33
N ARG A 40 1.25 11.17 -6.11
CA ARG A 40 0.59 10.59 -4.93
C ARG A 40 0.60 9.08 -5.08
N THR A 41 0.88 8.35 -3.99
CA THR A 41 0.99 6.87 -4.02
C THR A 41 -0.26 6.19 -4.58
N ILE A 42 -1.42 6.80 -4.39
CA ILE A 42 -2.67 6.26 -4.89
C ILE A 42 -2.88 6.49 -6.40
N ASP A 43 -2.29 7.55 -6.97
CA ASP A 43 -2.30 7.76 -8.42
C ASP A 43 -1.40 6.71 -9.09
N ALA A 44 -0.22 6.46 -8.52
CA ALA A 44 0.66 5.38 -8.98
C ALA A 44 0.00 4.00 -8.88
N LEU A 45 -0.78 3.75 -7.81
CA LEU A 45 -1.56 2.52 -7.68
C LEU A 45 -2.62 2.41 -8.79
N ILE A 46 -3.38 3.47 -9.05
CA ILE A 46 -4.39 3.49 -10.11
C ILE A 46 -3.74 3.25 -11.49
N ASP A 47 -2.56 3.84 -11.74
CA ASP A 47 -1.82 3.59 -12.97
C ASP A 47 -1.45 2.10 -13.11
N THR A 48 -0.93 1.47 -12.05
CA THR A 48 -0.69 0.01 -12.05
C THR A 48 -1.97 -0.81 -12.25
N LEU A 49 -3.09 -0.40 -11.64
CA LEU A 49 -4.38 -1.08 -11.82
C LEU A 49 -4.93 -0.95 -13.24
N LYS A 50 -4.55 0.07 -14.00
CA LYS A 50 -4.90 0.21 -15.43
C LYS A 50 -4.03 -0.67 -16.33
N GLU A 51 -2.76 -0.85 -15.97
CA GLU A 51 -1.83 -1.71 -16.72
C GLU A 51 -2.16 -3.19 -16.53
N GLU A 52 -2.62 -3.55 -15.35
CA GLU A 52 -3.03 -4.91 -14.98
C GLU A 52 -4.53 -5.15 -15.24
N ASN A 53 -4.97 -6.41 -15.30
CA ASN A 53 -6.37 -6.79 -15.59
C ASN A 53 -7.33 -6.58 -14.40
N PHE A 54 -7.24 -5.44 -13.72
CA PHE A 54 -8.09 -5.05 -12.61
C PHE A 54 -9.22 -4.13 -13.04
N VAL A 55 -10.41 -4.41 -12.51
CA VAL A 55 -11.54 -3.48 -12.56
C VAL A 55 -11.48 -2.65 -11.28
N TRP A 56 -11.54 -1.34 -11.40
CA TRP A 56 -11.46 -0.42 -10.27
C TRP A 56 -12.46 0.71 -10.37
N SER A 57 -12.83 1.27 -9.22
CA SER A 57 -13.73 2.40 -9.07
C SER A 57 -13.23 3.29 -7.94
N SER A 58 -13.23 4.60 -8.15
CA SER A 58 -12.75 5.55 -7.15
C SER A 58 -13.57 6.84 -7.15
N ALA A 59 -13.72 7.45 -5.98
CA ALA A 59 -14.26 8.80 -5.86
C ALA A 59 -13.28 9.73 -5.12
N ARG A 60 -13.30 11.00 -5.51
CA ARG A 60 -12.49 12.06 -4.89
C ARG A 60 -13.40 13.19 -4.38
N ASP A 61 -12.98 13.88 -3.32
CA ASP A 61 -13.61 15.12 -2.87
C ASP A 61 -13.19 16.32 -3.74
N ALA A 62 -13.76 17.50 -3.47
CA ALA A 62 -13.48 18.73 -4.22
C ALA A 62 -12.02 19.18 -4.06
N GLU A 63 -11.37 18.80 -2.97
CA GLU A 63 -9.96 19.03 -2.65
C GLU A 63 -9.03 17.98 -3.28
N GLY A 64 -9.58 16.97 -3.94
CA GLY A 64 -8.86 15.92 -4.65
C GLY A 64 -8.30 14.81 -3.76
N HIS A 65 -8.74 14.69 -2.51
CA HIS A 65 -8.49 13.52 -1.67
C HIS A 65 -9.39 12.36 -2.08
N ILE A 66 -8.90 11.13 -1.91
CA ILE A 66 -9.70 9.93 -2.21
C ILE A 66 -10.64 9.63 -1.06
N ASN A 67 -11.93 9.53 -1.39
CA ASN A 67 -12.97 9.10 -0.47
C ASN A 67 -13.04 7.58 -0.42
N TYR A 68 -13.00 6.94 -1.60
CA TYR A 68 -12.85 5.51 -1.70
C TYR A 68 -12.11 5.09 -2.97
N LEU A 69 -11.48 3.91 -2.91
CA LEU A 69 -10.93 3.20 -4.06
C LEU A 69 -11.23 1.71 -3.89
N PHE A 70 -12.09 1.16 -4.74
CA PHE A 70 -12.35 -0.27 -4.86
C PHE A 70 -11.60 -0.81 -6.07
N PHE A 71 -11.02 -1.99 -5.94
CA PHE A 71 -10.45 -2.69 -7.09
C PHE A 71 -10.52 -4.21 -6.91
N THR A 72 -10.71 -4.91 -8.03
CA THR A 72 -10.86 -6.36 -8.09
C THR A 72 -10.19 -6.89 -9.33
N HIS A 73 -9.57 -8.07 -9.23
CA HIS A 73 -9.04 -8.73 -10.42
C HIS A 73 -10.18 -9.36 -11.22
N THR A 74 -10.10 -9.32 -12.56
CA THR A 74 -11.15 -9.88 -13.43
C THR A 74 -11.39 -11.37 -13.17
N LEU A 75 -10.36 -12.13 -12.78
CA LEU A 75 -10.52 -13.55 -12.39
C LEU A 75 -11.34 -13.70 -11.10
N SER A 76 -11.14 -12.81 -10.13
CA SER A 76 -11.90 -12.82 -8.87
C SER A 76 -13.39 -12.55 -9.13
N ILE A 77 -13.72 -11.67 -10.08
CA ILE A 77 -15.11 -11.45 -10.52
C ILE A 77 -15.72 -12.74 -11.08
N LYS A 78 -14.99 -13.45 -11.95
CA LYS A 78 -15.46 -14.76 -12.49
C LYS A 78 -15.69 -15.79 -11.38
N LEU A 79 -14.80 -15.83 -10.39
CA LEU A 79 -14.94 -16.72 -9.23
C LEU A 79 -16.14 -16.33 -8.37
N PHE A 80 -16.40 -15.05 -8.16
CA PHE A 80 -17.60 -14.58 -7.45
C PHE A 80 -18.90 -15.01 -8.13
N HIS A 81 -18.97 -14.92 -9.47
CA HIS A 81 -20.14 -15.41 -10.21
C HIS A 81 -20.33 -16.93 -10.09
N GLY A 82 -19.24 -17.69 -9.95
CA GLY A 82 -19.29 -19.15 -9.82
C GLY A 82 -19.55 -19.67 -8.40
N PHE A 83 -19.27 -18.87 -7.36
CA PHE A 83 -19.33 -19.30 -5.97
C PHE A 83 -19.97 -18.22 -5.06
N PRO A 84 -21.31 -18.15 -4.98
CA PRO A 84 -22.01 -17.06 -4.28
C PRO A 84 -22.01 -17.16 -2.74
N ASN A 85 -21.18 -18.02 -2.13
CA ASN A 85 -21.62 -18.66 -0.88
C ASN A 85 -21.26 -17.91 0.40
N VAL A 86 -20.11 -17.23 0.52
CA VAL A 86 -19.79 -16.39 1.69
C VAL A 86 -18.74 -15.34 1.33
N ILE A 87 -18.97 -14.09 1.76
CA ILE A 87 -18.04 -12.97 1.63
C ILE A 87 -17.69 -12.46 3.03
N ILE A 88 -16.41 -12.49 3.39
CA ILE A 88 -15.89 -11.89 4.62
C ILE A 88 -15.12 -10.64 4.24
N MET A 89 -15.52 -9.50 4.80
CA MET A 89 -14.77 -8.25 4.72
C MET A 89 -13.98 -8.10 6.01
N ASP A 90 -12.65 -8.01 5.90
CA ASP A 90 -11.78 -7.80 7.04
C ASP A 90 -10.93 -6.53 6.85
N CYS A 91 -10.92 -5.70 7.89
CA CYS A 91 -10.22 -4.42 7.97
C CYS A 91 -8.96 -4.60 8.83
N THR A 92 -8.01 -5.42 8.37
CA THR A 92 -6.82 -5.78 9.14
C THR A 92 -5.81 -4.64 9.30
N TYR A 93 -5.88 -3.59 8.49
CA TYR A 93 -4.94 -2.46 8.56
C TYR A 93 -5.58 -1.26 9.24
N LYS A 94 -5.63 -1.34 10.57
CA LYS A 94 -6.29 -0.37 11.46
C LYS A 94 -5.77 1.07 11.37
N ASN A 95 -4.63 1.33 10.72
CA ASN A 95 -4.11 2.68 10.43
C ASN A 95 -3.02 2.66 9.33
N ASN A 96 -3.40 2.92 8.08
CA ASN A 96 -2.45 3.25 7.00
C ASN A 96 -1.93 4.70 7.19
N GLU A 97 -0.73 5.05 6.69
CA GLU A 97 -0.18 6.43 6.71
C GLU A 97 -1.16 7.47 6.11
N TYR A 98 -2.12 7.00 5.31
CA TYR A 98 -3.16 7.80 4.65
C TYR A 98 -4.49 7.88 5.42
N LYS A 99 -4.60 7.30 6.63
CA LYS A 99 -5.86 7.19 7.39
C LYS A 99 -7.02 6.55 6.58
N LEU A 100 -6.66 5.71 5.61
CA LEU A 100 -7.56 4.90 4.80
C LEU A 100 -7.31 3.44 5.18
N PRO A 101 -8.10 2.83 6.08
CA PRO A 101 -7.98 1.39 6.35
C PRO A 101 -8.12 0.62 5.04
N LEU A 102 -7.11 -0.20 4.73
CA LEU A 102 -7.17 -1.13 3.63
C LEU A 102 -8.02 -2.32 4.08
N SER A 103 -9.22 -2.39 3.51
CA SER A 103 -10.15 -3.49 3.69
C SER A 103 -9.97 -4.46 2.53
N HIS A 104 -9.99 -5.76 2.81
CA HIS A 104 -9.97 -6.76 1.77
C HIS A 104 -11.17 -7.69 1.95
N ILE A 105 -11.72 -8.09 0.82
CA ILE A 105 -12.89 -8.94 0.72
C ILE A 105 -12.38 -10.33 0.36
N VAL A 106 -12.55 -11.28 1.26
CA VAL A 106 -12.21 -12.70 1.05
C VAL A 106 -13.49 -13.47 0.79
N ALA A 107 -13.48 -14.29 -0.25
CA ALA A 107 -14.61 -15.12 -0.63
C ALA A 107 -14.27 -16.60 -0.50
N PHE A 108 -15.30 -17.40 -0.20
CA PHE A 108 -15.18 -18.85 -0.06
C PHE A 108 -15.82 -19.56 -1.26
N SER A 109 -15.05 -20.43 -1.90
CA SER A 109 -15.57 -21.38 -2.88
C SER A 109 -16.30 -22.53 -2.17
N THR A 110 -17.24 -23.16 -2.87
CA THR A 110 -17.89 -24.43 -2.46
C THR A 110 -16.90 -25.56 -2.21
N THR A 111 -15.65 -25.42 -2.65
CA THR A 111 -14.54 -26.36 -2.41
C THR A 111 -13.77 -26.07 -1.12
N ASN A 112 -14.29 -25.25 -0.20
CA ASN A 112 -13.60 -24.76 1.00
C ASN A 112 -12.26 -24.04 0.71
N LYS A 113 -12.10 -23.51 -0.52
CA LYS A 113 -10.95 -22.68 -0.89
C LYS A 113 -11.28 -21.21 -0.73
N THR A 114 -10.38 -20.47 -0.09
CA THR A 114 -10.45 -19.01 0.04
C THR A 114 -9.77 -18.34 -1.15
N PHE A 115 -10.39 -17.28 -1.70
CA PHE A 115 -9.75 -16.41 -2.67
C PHE A 115 -9.98 -14.94 -2.30
N TYR A 116 -9.03 -14.08 -2.67
CA TYR A 116 -9.18 -12.63 -2.55
C TYR A 116 -10.14 -12.15 -3.64
N GLY A 117 -11.28 -11.66 -3.18
CA GLY A 117 -12.34 -11.16 -4.01
C GLY A 117 -12.05 -9.76 -4.50
N ALA A 118 -11.96 -8.80 -3.59
CA ALA A 118 -11.75 -7.40 -3.90
C ALA A 118 -11.00 -6.69 -2.78
N PHE A 119 -10.50 -5.51 -3.07
CA PHE A 119 -9.80 -4.65 -2.13
C PHE A 119 -10.46 -3.28 -2.11
N CYS A 120 -10.44 -2.64 -0.96
CA CYS A 120 -11.01 -1.32 -0.78
C CYS A 120 -10.17 -0.44 0.16
N PHE A 121 -9.94 0.80 -0.26
CA PHE A 121 -9.60 1.90 0.63
C PHE A 121 -10.85 2.76 0.84
N MET A 122 -11.24 3.00 2.09
CA MET A 122 -12.33 3.93 2.41
C MET A 122 -11.84 4.93 3.46
N LYS A 123 -12.24 6.19 3.32
CA LYS A 123 -12.13 7.19 4.38
C LYS A 123 -13.04 6.73 5.51
N ASN A 124 -12.51 6.65 6.74
CA ASN A 124 -13.26 6.18 7.91
C ASN A 124 -14.69 6.72 7.89
N GLU A 125 -15.66 5.82 8.09
CA GLU A 125 -17.04 6.23 8.35
C GLU A 125 -17.00 7.19 9.54
N THR A 126 -17.58 8.38 9.34
CA THR A 126 -17.83 9.27 10.46
C THR A 126 -18.92 8.58 11.25
N GLU A 127 -18.57 8.04 12.41
CA GLU A 127 -19.54 7.56 13.39
C GLU A 127 -20.47 8.75 13.71
N PRO A 128 -21.80 8.62 13.53
CA PRO A 128 -22.75 9.67 13.84
C PRO A 128 -22.83 9.99 15.34
#